data_AF-A0A2A4PF68-F1
#
_entry.id   AF-A0A2A4PF68-F1
#
_cell.length_a   1.000
_cell.length_b   1.000
_cell.length_c   1.000
_cell.angle_alpha   90.00
_cell.angle_beta   90.00
_cell.angle_gamma   90.00
#
_symmetry.space_group_name_H-M   'P 1'
#
loop_
_entity.id
_entity.type
_entity.pdbx_description
1 polymer ?
#
loop_
_entity_poly.entity_id
_entity_poly.type
_entity_poly.pdbx_seq_one_letter_code
_entity_poly.pdbx_strand_id
1 'polypeptide(L)'
;MRTGVFQFSMEHNSLDGSQFPSAAEFDAQLSGRSRSDGTTFESTTGREDRWYGPYLKAVPHNPLNNLNTVFFLEEDQEPKPTGGFGWIYKPSTGELWVDIPGADVRGVRYADY
;
A
#
# COMPACT_ATOMS: atom_id res chain seq x y z
N MET A 1 5.53 5.06 3.44
CA MET A 1 4.49 4.22 2.79
C MET A 1 4.95 2.78 2.68
N ARG A 2 6.01 2.45 1.93
CA ARG A 2 6.54 1.09 1.76
C ARG A 2 6.77 0.33 3.09
N THR A 3 7.35 0.98 4.09
CA THR A 3 7.53 0.39 5.44
C THR A 3 6.22 -0.01 6.10
N GLY A 4 5.14 0.77 5.92
CA GLY A 4 3.84 0.47 6.51
C GLY A 4 3.17 -0.75 5.86
N VAL A 5 3.23 -0.85 4.53
CA VAL A 5 2.78 -2.03 3.79
C VAL A 5 3.55 -3.29 4.23
N PHE A 6 4.87 -3.17 4.40
CA PHE A 6 5.69 -4.28 4.86
C PHE A 6 5.31 -4.73 6.28
N GLN A 7 5.16 -3.79 7.22
CA GLN A 7 4.74 -4.10 8.60
C GLN A 7 3.36 -4.76 8.65
N PHE A 8 2.39 -4.25 7.88
CA PHE A 8 1.08 -4.89 7.72
C PHE A 8 1.25 -6.35 7.29
N SER A 9 2.06 -6.60 6.25
CA SER A 9 2.25 -7.97 5.76
C SER A 9 2.94 -8.91 6.73
N MET A 10 3.78 -8.38 7.63
CA MET A 10 4.41 -9.17 8.69
C MET A 10 3.43 -9.55 9.79
N GLU A 11 2.56 -8.63 10.17
CA GLU A 11 1.63 -8.80 11.29
C GLU A 11 0.37 -9.59 10.91
N HIS A 12 0.01 -9.58 9.63
CA HIS A 12 -1.16 -10.28 9.07
C HIS A 12 -0.77 -11.49 8.21
N ASN A 13 0.48 -11.95 8.28
CA ASN A 13 0.91 -13.15 7.56
C ASN A 13 0.13 -14.37 8.09
N SER A 14 -0.67 -14.99 7.22
CA SER A 14 -1.44 -16.18 7.54
C SER A 14 -0.69 -17.44 7.06
N LEU A 15 -1.12 -18.63 7.49
CA LEU A 15 -0.51 -19.89 7.06
C LEU A 15 -0.53 -20.09 5.52
N ASP A 16 -1.42 -19.38 4.81
CA ASP A 16 -1.56 -19.39 3.34
C ASP A 16 -0.68 -18.36 2.61
N GLY A 17 0.04 -17.50 3.34
CA GLY A 17 1.01 -16.56 2.75
C GLY A 17 0.92 -15.13 3.29
N SER A 18 1.81 -14.28 2.75
CA SER A 18 1.87 -12.85 3.06
C SER A 18 0.57 -12.16 2.66
N GLN A 19 -0.14 -11.58 3.63
CA GLN A 19 -1.33 -10.79 3.36
C GLN A 19 -0.93 -9.33 3.13
N PHE A 20 -1.40 -8.75 2.04
CA PHE A 20 -1.14 -7.35 1.72
C PHE A 20 -2.42 -6.52 1.79
N PRO A 21 -2.32 -5.20 2.02
CA PRO A 21 -3.47 -4.31 1.97
C PRO A 21 -4.23 -4.44 0.64
N SER A 22 -5.56 -4.51 0.71
CA SER A 22 -6.43 -4.58 -0.47
C SER A 22 -6.62 -3.21 -1.09
N ALA A 23 -6.95 -3.13 -2.37
CA ALA A 23 -7.24 -1.85 -3.02
C ALA A 23 -8.45 -1.13 -2.40
N ALA A 24 -9.47 -1.90 -1.99
CA ALA A 24 -10.73 -1.37 -1.45
C ALA A 24 -10.56 -0.75 -0.06
N GLU A 25 -9.69 -1.33 0.77
CA GLU A 25 -9.53 -0.92 2.16
C GLU A 25 -8.13 -0.35 2.46
N PHE A 26 -7.33 -0.05 1.42
CA PHE A 26 -5.92 0.32 1.54
C PHE A 26 -5.66 1.42 2.59
N ASP A 27 -6.44 2.51 2.52
CA ASP A 27 -6.33 3.62 3.46
C ASP A 27 -6.72 3.16 4.88
N ALA A 28 -7.89 2.54 5.03
CA ALA A 28 -8.41 2.09 6.31
C ALA A 28 -7.53 1.03 6.99
N GLN A 29 -6.90 0.13 6.23
CA GLN A 29 -5.99 -0.91 6.74
C GLN A 29 -4.63 -0.33 7.17
N LEU A 30 -4.16 0.74 6.50
CA LEU A 30 -2.86 1.32 6.82
C LEU A 30 -2.92 2.45 7.85
N SER A 31 -3.98 3.28 7.83
CA SER A 31 -4.16 4.38 8.79
C SER A 31 -5.11 4.07 9.93
N GLY A 32 -5.89 3.00 9.83
CA GLY A 32 -6.78 2.51 10.87
C GLY A 32 -6.18 1.39 11.70
N ARG A 33 -7.05 0.74 12.48
CA ARG A 33 -6.73 -0.48 13.21
C ARG A 33 -7.14 -1.67 12.36
N SER A 34 -6.28 -2.68 12.33
CA SER A 34 -6.56 -3.94 11.67
C SER A 34 -6.62 -5.09 12.65
N ARG A 35 -7.46 -6.06 12.31
CA ARG A 35 -7.65 -7.32 13.02
C ARG A 35 -6.55 -8.30 12.66
N SER A 36 -6.37 -9.38 13.41
CA SER A 36 -5.32 -10.37 13.10
C SER A 36 -5.41 -10.98 11.69
N ASP A 37 -6.60 -11.01 11.10
CA ASP A 37 -6.86 -11.50 9.74
C ASP A 37 -6.73 -10.39 8.66
N GLY A 38 -6.20 -9.22 9.00
CA GLY A 38 -5.98 -8.09 8.09
C GLY A 38 -7.23 -7.29 7.74
N THR A 39 -8.42 -7.67 8.23
CA THR A 39 -9.65 -6.89 8.01
C THR A 39 -9.63 -5.60 8.83
N THR A 40 -10.34 -4.59 8.37
CA THR A 40 -10.46 -3.31 9.08
C THR A 40 -11.28 -3.48 10.35
N PHE A 41 -10.90 -2.77 11.42
CA PHE A 41 -11.61 -2.81 12.69
C PHE A 41 -12.99 -2.16 12.57
N GLU A 42 -14.05 -2.93 12.80
CA GLU A 42 -15.40 -2.42 13.01
C GLU A 42 -15.77 -2.42 14.50
N SER A 43 -16.00 -1.24 15.07
CA SER A 43 -16.32 -1.05 16.50
C SER A 43 -17.57 -1.78 16.97
N THR A 44 -18.44 -2.21 16.05
CA THR A 44 -19.74 -2.82 16.30
C THR A 44 -19.67 -4.33 16.60
N THR A 45 -18.58 -5.01 16.26
CA THR A 45 -18.53 -6.49 16.28
C THR A 45 -17.98 -7.11 17.57
N GLY A 46 -17.68 -6.29 18.58
CA GLY A 46 -17.26 -6.76 19.90
C GLY A 46 -15.74 -6.86 20.08
N ARG A 47 -15.35 -7.04 21.35
CA ARG A 47 -13.99 -6.91 21.88
C ARG A 47 -13.03 -7.88 21.18
N GLU A 48 -12.00 -7.33 20.55
CA GLU A 48 -10.88 -8.13 20.04
C GLU A 48 -9.70 -8.06 21.01
N ASP A 49 -9.04 -9.20 21.20
CA ASP A 49 -7.93 -9.35 22.14
C ASP A 49 -6.63 -8.68 21.67
N ARG A 50 -6.51 -8.39 20.37
CA ARG A 50 -5.33 -7.74 19.79
C ARG A 50 -5.68 -6.95 18.55
N TRP A 51 -5.21 -5.70 18.51
CA TRP A 51 -5.27 -4.84 17.33
C TRP A 51 -3.87 -4.57 16.82
N TYR A 52 -3.77 -4.37 15.51
CA TYR A 52 -2.54 -4.01 14.82
C TYR A 52 -2.67 -2.63 14.17
N GLY A 53 -1.53 -2.03 13.83
CA GLY A 53 -1.46 -0.66 13.32
C GLY A 53 -1.82 0.43 14.35
N PRO A 54 -2.05 1.68 13.91
CA PRO A 54 -1.92 2.15 12.53
C PRO A 54 -0.47 2.18 12.06
N TYR A 55 -0.25 1.86 10.79
CA TYR A 55 1.08 1.81 10.16
C TYR A 55 1.49 3.14 9.52
N LEU A 56 0.50 3.93 9.13
CA LEU A 56 0.65 5.27 8.57
C LEU A 56 -0.27 6.22 9.33
N LYS A 57 0.12 7.50 9.45
CA LYS A 57 -0.80 8.54 9.94
C LYS A 57 -1.83 8.93 8.88
N ALA A 58 -1.41 8.92 7.63
CA ALA A 58 -2.17 9.16 6.41
C ALA A 58 -1.32 8.70 5.21
N VAL A 59 -1.90 8.54 4.03
CA VAL A 59 -1.12 8.33 2.80
C VAL A 59 -0.20 9.54 2.58
N PRO A 60 1.13 9.35 2.55
CA PRO A 60 2.07 10.46 2.42
C PRO A 60 2.02 11.03 1.00
N HIS A 61 2.23 12.35 0.90
CA HIS A 61 2.50 12.98 -0.37
C HIS A 61 3.80 12.45 -0.95
N ASN A 62 3.79 12.14 -2.25
CA ASN A 62 4.99 11.83 -2.99
C ASN A 62 5.87 13.10 -3.09
N PRO A 63 7.15 13.06 -2.68
CA PRO A 63 8.03 14.23 -2.68
C PRO A 63 8.29 14.82 -4.07
N LEU A 64 8.05 14.08 -5.14
CA LEU A 64 8.39 14.49 -6.51
C LEU A 64 7.23 15.17 -7.26
N ASN A 65 5.99 14.74 -7.03
CA ASN A 65 4.79 15.33 -7.67
C ASN A 65 3.77 15.90 -6.67
N ASN A 66 4.04 15.81 -5.36
CA ASN A 66 3.22 16.27 -4.26
C ASN A 66 1.80 15.67 -4.18
N LEU A 67 1.53 14.58 -4.90
CA LEU A 67 0.27 13.85 -4.86
C LEU A 67 0.30 12.78 -3.78
N ASN A 68 -0.81 12.61 -3.05
CA ASN A 68 -1.01 11.58 -2.03
C ASN A 68 -2.00 10.49 -2.48
N THR A 69 -2.26 10.39 -3.78
CA THR A 69 -3.17 9.42 -4.37
C THR A 69 -2.44 8.13 -4.75
N VAL A 70 -3.15 7.01 -4.76
CA VAL A 70 -2.62 5.68 -5.09
C VAL A 70 -3.40 5.11 -6.26
N PHE A 71 -2.68 4.66 -7.29
CA PHE A 71 -3.22 3.86 -8.38
C PHE A 71 -3.02 2.38 -8.06
N PHE A 72 -4.09 1.60 -8.16
CA PHE A 72 -4.08 0.17 -7.87
C PHE A 72 -3.91 -0.62 -9.17
N LEU A 73 -2.88 -1.45 -9.24
CA LEU A 73 -2.67 -2.37 -10.34
C LEU A 73 -3.44 -3.66 -10.13
N GLU A 74 -4.03 -4.14 -11.21
CA GLU A 74 -4.54 -5.51 -11.30
C GLU A 74 -3.37 -6.52 -11.31
N GLU A 75 -3.67 -7.79 -11.01
CA GLU A 75 -2.66 -8.83 -10.79
C GLU A 75 -1.70 -9.03 -11.97
N ASP A 76 -2.19 -8.97 -13.20
CA ASP A 76 -1.39 -9.17 -14.41
C ASP A 76 -0.85 -7.86 -15.02
N GLN A 77 -1.08 -6.72 -14.37
CA GLN A 77 -0.62 -5.43 -14.88
C GLN A 77 0.80 -5.11 -14.42
N GLU A 78 1.59 -4.60 -15.36
CA GLU A 78 2.88 -3.96 -15.10
C GLU A 78 2.68 -2.48 -14.73
N PRO A 79 3.51 -1.92 -13.83
CA PRO A 79 3.45 -0.51 -13.51
C PRO A 79 3.76 0.33 -14.76
N LYS A 80 2.80 1.19 -15.12
CA LYS A 80 2.94 2.17 -16.21
C LYS A 80 2.81 3.57 -15.63
N PRO A 81 3.93 4.21 -15.29
CA PRO A 81 3.89 5.55 -14.73
C PRO A 81 3.33 6.55 -15.72
N THR A 82 2.25 7.22 -15.33
CA THR A 82 1.57 8.27 -16.12
C THR A 82 1.79 9.66 -15.54
N GLY A 83 2.03 9.77 -14.22
CA GLY A 83 2.15 11.04 -13.51
C GLY A 83 0.82 11.59 -12.99
N GLY A 84 -0.27 10.85 -13.14
CA GLY A 84 -1.61 11.25 -12.67
C GLY A 84 -1.86 10.96 -11.18
N PHE A 85 -1.05 10.12 -10.57
CA PHE A 85 -1.16 9.67 -9.18
C PHE A 85 0.14 9.94 -8.40
N GLY A 86 0.10 9.85 -7.07
CA GLY A 86 1.32 9.90 -6.26
C GLY A 86 2.08 8.58 -6.33
N TRP A 87 1.36 7.47 -6.21
CA TRP A 87 1.92 6.14 -6.02
C TRP A 87 1.21 5.12 -6.89
N ILE A 88 1.92 4.06 -7.26
CA ILE A 88 1.35 2.86 -7.89
C ILE A 88 1.53 1.72 -6.89
N TYR A 89 0.47 0.98 -6.61
CA TYR A 89 0.49 -0.13 -5.67
C TYR A 89 -0.11 -1.38 -6.30
N LYS A 90 0.55 -2.53 -6.09
CA LYS A 90 0.06 -3.83 -6.53
C LYS A 90 -0.34 -4.69 -5.33
N PRO A 91 -1.65 -4.89 -5.08
CA PRO A 91 -2.11 -5.65 -3.92
C PRO A 91 -1.62 -7.10 -3.88
N SER A 92 -1.44 -7.76 -5.03
CA SER A 92 -1.03 -9.17 -5.06
C SER A 92 0.41 -9.41 -4.60
N THR A 93 1.29 -8.41 -4.72
CA THR A 93 2.71 -8.52 -4.35
C THR A 93 3.11 -7.58 -3.22
N GLY A 94 2.25 -6.62 -2.84
CA GLY A 94 2.57 -5.57 -1.89
C GLY A 94 3.58 -4.54 -2.42
N GLU A 95 3.91 -4.60 -3.72
CA GLU A 95 4.87 -3.72 -4.32
C GLU A 95 4.32 -2.30 -4.51
N LEU A 96 5.20 -1.32 -4.31
CA LEU A 96 4.87 0.10 -4.35
C LEU A 96 5.90 0.83 -5.21
N TRP A 97 5.42 1.53 -6.23
CA TRP A 97 6.23 2.37 -7.11
C TRP A 97 5.76 3.83 -7.05
N VAL A 98 6.63 4.69 -7.55
CA VAL A 98 6.34 6.11 -7.75
C VAL A 98 5.71 6.30 -9.15
N ASP A 99 4.57 7.00 -9.22
CA ASP A 99 3.92 7.31 -10.50
C ASP A 99 4.56 8.54 -11.15
N ILE A 100 5.76 8.37 -11.73
CA ILE A 100 6.43 9.41 -12.50
C ILE A 100 6.84 8.88 -13.88
N PRO A 101 6.35 9.50 -14.96
CA PRO A 101 6.73 9.12 -16.30
C PRO A 101 8.17 9.54 -16.58
N GLY A 102 8.83 8.78 -17.44
CA GLY A 102 10.19 9.07 -17.90
C GLY A 102 11.26 8.23 -17.23
N ALA A 103 12.49 8.52 -17.63
CA ALA A 103 13.69 7.83 -17.20
C ALA A 103 14.82 8.83 -17.01
N ASP A 104 15.76 8.49 -16.14
CA ASP A 104 16.99 9.25 -15.96
C ASP A 104 17.87 9.19 -17.23
N VAL A 105 18.93 10.00 -17.29
CA VAL A 105 19.91 10.05 -18.40
C VAL A 105 20.54 8.69 -18.73
N ARG A 106 20.43 7.72 -17.80
CA ARG A 106 20.90 6.34 -17.94
C ARG A 106 19.84 5.36 -18.50
N GLY A 107 18.64 5.84 -18.79
CA GLY A 107 17.51 5.03 -19.28
C GLY A 107 16.77 4.24 -18.20
N VAL A 108 17.10 4.43 -16.91
CA VAL A 108 16.38 3.81 -15.79
C VAL A 108 15.12 4.62 -15.48
N ARG A 109 13.96 3.97 -15.42
CA ARG A 109 12.69 4.66 -15.11
C ARG A 109 12.73 5.18 -13.68
N TYR A 110 12.16 6.37 -13.46
CA TYR A 110 12.10 6.94 -12.10
C TYR A 110 11.30 6.08 -11.12
N ALA A 111 10.38 5.26 -11.63
CA ALA A 111 9.60 4.33 -10.83
C ALA A 111 10.43 3.16 -10.25
N ASP A 112 11.58 2.82 -10.83
CA ASP A 112 12.44 1.70 -10.44
C ASP A 112 13.51 2.07 -9.39
N TYR A 113 13.61 3.35 -9.01
CA TYR A 113 14.48 3.83 -7.93
C TYR A 113 13.83 3.67 -6.55
#